data_AF-A0A1R3L1E0-F1
#
_entry.id   AF-A0A1R3L1E0-F1
#
_cell.length_a   1.000
_cell.length_b   1.000
_cell.length_c   1.000
_cell.angle_alpha   90.00
_cell.angle_beta   90.00
_cell.angle_gamma   90.00
#
_symmetry.space_group_name_H-M   'P 1'
#
loop_
_entity.id
_entity.type
_entity.pdbx_description
1 polymer ?
#
loop_
_entity_poly.entity_id
_entity_poly.type
_entity_poly.pdbx_seq_one_letter_code
_entity_poly.pdbx_strand_id
1 'polypeptide(L)'
;MNSKLGNEGPNLVWIWRLRCPMRVRFILSLDSGFIQEKLNTKTVRKGISTDDICSLCGNVAETTDHLFRSCSFYVMVWRRVGGLRLNAQFIRLLILEWVQAYGLNYGSTSDGIPLGVLFVMIIWGLSWAASKARKVVREPPWVRWIPPEENCFALNTDGAVKSSGMASSVGLIRDSRGC
;
A
#
# COMPACT_ATOMS: atom_id res chain seq x y z
N MET A 1 -23.69 -9.14 -30.65
CA MET A 1 -23.89 -9.16 -29.18
C MET A 1 -22.53 -9.38 -28.54
N ASN A 2 -21.86 -8.31 -28.11
CA ASN A 2 -20.55 -8.38 -27.48
C ASN A 2 -20.73 -8.64 -25.98
N SER A 3 -20.36 -9.83 -25.52
CA SER A 3 -20.29 -10.16 -24.10
C SER A 3 -19.19 -9.30 -23.47
N LYS A 4 -19.58 -8.53 -22.46
CA LYS A 4 -18.69 -7.82 -21.56
C LYS A 4 -17.72 -8.86 -20.97
N LEU A 5 -16.43 -8.75 -21.27
CA LEU A 5 -15.39 -9.36 -20.46
C LEU A 5 -15.58 -8.83 -19.03
N GLY A 6 -16.15 -9.67 -18.17
CA GLY A 6 -16.21 -9.44 -16.75
C GLY A 6 -14.78 -9.37 -16.25
N ASN A 7 -14.34 -8.17 -15.90
CA ASN A 7 -13.10 -7.96 -15.18
C ASN A 7 -13.32 -8.44 -13.74
N GLU A 8 -13.35 -9.76 -13.54
CA GLU A 8 -13.39 -10.34 -12.20
C GLU A 8 -12.05 -10.02 -11.53
N GLY A 9 -12.07 -9.02 -10.66
CA GLY A 9 -10.91 -8.65 -9.86
C GLY A 9 -10.38 -9.84 -9.04
N PRO A 10 -9.13 -9.74 -8.53
CA PRO A 10 -8.52 -10.84 -7.78
C PRO A 10 -9.41 -11.27 -6.61
N ASN A 11 -9.62 -12.58 -6.44
CA ASN A 11 -10.37 -13.10 -5.29
C ASN A 11 -9.58 -12.86 -4.00
N LEU A 12 -10.08 -11.95 -3.16
CA LEU A 12 -9.43 -11.55 -1.90
C LEU A 12 -10.06 -12.21 -0.65
N VAL A 13 -11.04 -13.12 -0.82
CA VAL A 13 -11.77 -13.76 0.30
C VAL A 13 -10.81 -14.52 1.23
N TRP A 14 -9.74 -15.09 0.68
CA TRP A 14 -8.75 -15.84 1.42
C TRP A 14 -7.99 -15.03 2.48
N ILE A 15 -7.91 -13.69 2.34
CA ILE A 15 -7.23 -12.81 3.30
C ILE A 15 -7.88 -12.92 4.69
N TRP A 16 -9.20 -13.10 4.72
CA TRP A 16 -9.95 -13.25 5.96
C TRP A 16 -9.65 -14.55 6.71
N ARG A 17 -9.03 -15.53 6.03
CA ARG A 17 -8.59 -16.80 6.61
C ARG A 17 -7.20 -16.71 7.26
N LEU A 18 -6.46 -15.61 7.03
CA LEU A 18 -5.14 -15.41 7.62
C LEU A 18 -5.22 -15.27 9.14
N ARG A 19 -4.34 -15.95 9.88
CA ARG A 19 -4.23 -15.87 11.35
C ARG A 19 -3.46 -14.60 11.79
N CYS A 20 -3.91 -13.43 11.39
CA CYS A 20 -3.28 -12.15 11.73
C CYS A 20 -4.29 -11.15 12.31
N PRO A 21 -3.83 -10.08 12.99
CA PRO A 21 -4.71 -9.04 13.51
C PRO A 21 -5.60 -8.42 12.43
N MET A 22 -6.81 -8.00 12.81
CA MET A 22 -7.79 -7.40 11.90
C MET A 22 -7.24 -6.24 11.06
N ARG A 23 -6.41 -5.38 11.63
CA ARG A 23 -5.74 -4.28 10.92
C ARG A 23 -4.90 -4.75 9.73
N VAL A 24 -4.27 -5.93 9.82
CA VAL A 24 -3.44 -6.47 8.75
C VAL A 24 -4.31 -7.06 7.64
N ARG A 25 -5.41 -7.74 8.00
CA ARG A 25 -6.42 -8.21 7.04
C ARG A 25 -7.04 -7.05 6.27
N PHE A 26 -7.42 -5.97 6.95
CA PHE A 26 -7.97 -4.77 6.30
C PHE A 26 -6.99 -4.15 5.31
N ILE A 27 -5.71 -4.02 5.67
CA ILE A 27 -4.66 -3.51 4.79
C ILE A 27 -4.48 -4.41 3.56
N LEU A 28 -4.54 -5.73 3.71
CA LEU A 28 -4.43 -6.63 2.56
C LEU A 28 -5.71 -6.61 1.69
N SER A 29 -6.90 -6.46 2.31
CA SER A 29 -8.21 -6.60 1.66
C SER A 29 -8.74 -5.33 0.99
N LEU A 30 -8.74 -4.19 1.69
CA LEU A 30 -9.19 -2.91 1.11
C LEU A 30 -8.20 -2.37 0.07
N ASP A 31 -6.97 -2.88 0.15
CA ASP A 31 -5.81 -2.15 -0.27
C ASP A 31 -4.77 -3.18 -0.77
N SER A 32 -5.24 -4.06 -1.66
CA SER A 32 -4.34 -4.80 -2.57
C SER A 32 -3.44 -3.86 -3.40
N GLY A 33 -3.77 -2.55 -3.40
CA GLY A 33 -2.93 -1.42 -3.77
C GLY A 33 -2.02 -0.87 -2.66
N PHE A 34 -2.21 -1.09 -1.36
CA PHE A 34 -1.55 -0.42 -0.21
C PHE A 34 -0.04 -0.46 -0.28
N ILE A 35 0.50 -1.65 -0.54
CA ILE A 35 1.94 -1.78 -0.64
C ILE A 35 2.41 -0.99 -1.86
N GLN A 36 1.67 -1.07 -2.96
CA GLN A 36 2.07 -0.43 -4.20
C GLN A 36 1.90 1.10 -4.18
N GLU A 37 0.84 1.64 -3.57
CA GLU A 37 0.51 3.06 -3.53
C GLU A 37 1.43 3.87 -2.63
N LYS A 38 2.08 3.18 -1.69
CA LYS A 38 3.08 3.77 -0.80
C LYS A 38 4.49 3.60 -1.31
N LEU A 39 4.76 2.97 -2.45
CA LEU A 39 6.13 2.89 -2.96
C LEU A 39 6.63 4.28 -3.37
N ASN A 40 7.90 4.58 -3.10
CA ASN A 40 8.50 5.84 -3.56
C ASN A 40 8.36 6.03 -5.09
N THR A 41 8.47 4.95 -5.88
CA THR A 41 8.22 4.99 -7.33
C THR A 41 6.81 5.43 -7.73
N LYS A 42 5.78 5.16 -6.91
CA LYS A 42 4.40 5.64 -7.17
C LYS A 42 4.12 6.98 -6.54
N THR A 43 4.71 7.30 -5.39
CA THR A 43 4.51 8.58 -4.71
C THR A 43 5.23 9.72 -5.43
N VAL A 44 6.36 9.47 -6.10
CA VAL A 44 6.98 10.45 -7.04
C VAL A 44 6.02 10.81 -8.16
N ARG A 45 5.36 9.80 -8.77
CA ARG A 45 4.34 10.05 -9.82
C ARG A 45 3.16 10.88 -9.32
N LYS A 46 2.84 10.78 -8.02
CA LYS A 46 1.80 11.56 -7.33
C LYS A 46 2.32 12.90 -6.76
N GLY A 47 3.61 13.22 -6.93
CA GLY A 47 4.23 14.44 -6.38
C GLY A 47 4.36 14.49 -4.85
N ILE A 48 4.32 13.32 -4.18
CA ILE A 48 4.38 13.20 -2.71
C ILE A 48 5.82 13.00 -2.19
N SER A 49 6.67 12.30 -2.97
CA SER A 49 8.09 12.01 -2.64
C SER A 49 9.03 12.80 -3.55
N THR A 50 10.23 13.12 -3.06
CA THR A 50 11.27 13.84 -3.82
C THR A 50 12.04 12.94 -4.78
N ASP A 51 12.18 11.68 -4.42
CA ASP A 51 12.92 10.67 -5.17
C ASP A 51 12.22 9.31 -5.05
N ASP A 52 12.56 8.41 -5.96
CA ASP A 52 12.01 7.07 -6.00
C ASP A 52 12.88 6.07 -5.24
N ILE A 53 13.97 6.49 -4.61
CA ILE A 53 14.96 5.62 -3.98
C ILE A 53 14.35 4.91 -2.77
N CYS A 54 14.67 3.64 -2.59
CA CYS A 54 14.23 2.85 -1.45
C CYS A 54 14.65 3.47 -0.12
N SER A 55 13.66 3.75 0.71
CA SER A 55 13.84 4.34 2.04
C SER A 55 14.57 3.44 3.03
N LEU A 56 14.63 2.13 2.76
CA LEU A 56 15.27 1.13 3.62
C LEU A 56 16.73 0.86 3.22
N CYS A 57 17.02 0.68 1.93
CA CYS A 57 18.38 0.36 1.48
C CYS A 57 19.17 1.57 0.93
N GLY A 58 18.48 2.61 0.47
CA GLY A 58 19.10 3.83 -0.07
C GLY A 58 19.78 3.70 -1.44
N ASN A 59 19.67 2.55 -2.13
CA ASN A 59 20.52 2.27 -3.30
C ASN A 59 19.78 2.20 -4.64
N VAL A 60 18.50 1.78 -4.65
CA VAL A 60 17.74 1.48 -5.87
C VAL A 60 16.32 2.01 -5.72
N ALA A 61 15.64 2.29 -6.83
CA ALA A 61 14.24 2.67 -6.86
C ALA A 61 13.33 1.66 -6.09
N GLU A 62 12.49 2.19 -5.21
CA GLU A 62 11.55 1.44 -4.37
C GLU A 62 10.38 0.93 -5.21
N THR A 63 10.48 -0.30 -5.70
CA THR A 63 9.37 -1.04 -6.30
C THR A 63 8.89 -2.13 -5.34
N THR A 64 7.71 -2.71 -5.60
CA THR A 64 7.21 -3.88 -4.83
C THR A 64 8.24 -5.01 -4.89
N ASP A 65 8.79 -5.24 -6.08
CA ASP A 65 9.79 -6.27 -6.32
C ASP A 65 11.08 -5.97 -5.55
N HIS A 66 11.57 -4.74 -5.65
CA HIS A 66 12.76 -4.34 -4.90
C HIS A 66 12.53 -4.48 -3.40
N LEU A 67 11.46 -3.90 -2.86
CA LEU A 67 11.16 -3.90 -1.43
C LEU A 67 11.12 -5.32 -0.88
N PHE A 68 10.40 -6.25 -1.51
CA PHE A 68 10.21 -7.60 -0.95
C PHE A 68 11.25 -8.64 -1.36
N ARG A 69 11.96 -8.44 -2.48
CA ARG A 69 12.84 -9.47 -3.07
C ARG A 69 14.31 -9.13 -3.05
N SER A 70 14.68 -7.93 -3.47
CA SER A 70 16.08 -7.58 -3.71
C SER A 70 16.65 -6.55 -2.73
N CYS A 71 15.81 -5.90 -1.94
CA CYS A 71 16.24 -4.93 -0.94
C CYS A 71 17.10 -5.64 0.09
N SER A 72 18.36 -5.21 0.21
CA SER A 72 19.35 -5.84 1.09
C SER A 72 18.87 -5.90 2.55
N PHE A 73 18.17 -4.87 3.01
CA PHE A 73 17.55 -4.83 4.33
C PHE A 73 16.48 -5.92 4.49
N TYR A 74 15.60 -6.04 3.51
CA TYR A 74 14.49 -6.99 3.53
C TYR A 74 14.97 -8.45 3.45
N VAL A 75 15.95 -8.72 2.56
CA VAL A 75 16.62 -10.01 2.45
C VAL A 75 17.31 -10.39 3.76
N MET A 76 17.94 -9.43 4.44
CA MET A 76 18.56 -9.67 5.76
C MET A 76 17.52 -10.09 6.79
N VAL A 77 16.36 -9.42 6.86
CA VAL A 77 15.27 -9.79 7.78
C VAL A 77 14.78 -11.20 7.48
N TRP A 78 14.53 -11.54 6.21
CA TRP A 78 14.11 -12.89 5.84
C TRP A 78 15.10 -13.98 6.25
N ARG A 79 16.40 -13.73 6.05
CA ARG A 79 17.46 -14.67 6.46
C ARG A 79 17.48 -14.89 7.98
N ARG A 80 17.26 -13.84 8.77
CA ARG A 80 17.28 -13.92 10.25
C ARG A 80 16.06 -14.62 10.82
N VAL A 81 14.92 -14.58 10.12
CA VAL A 81 13.68 -15.23 10.56
C VAL A 81 13.71 -16.76 10.32
N GLY A 82 14.78 -17.29 9.72
CA GLY A 82 15.21 -18.69 9.84
C GLY A 82 14.37 -19.74 9.11
N GLY A 83 13.06 -19.55 8.96
CA GLY A 83 12.14 -20.52 8.36
C GLY A 83 11.68 -20.20 6.94
N LEU A 84 11.80 -18.94 6.50
CA LEU A 84 11.32 -18.50 5.18
C LEU A 84 12.45 -18.56 4.16
N ARG A 85 12.87 -19.77 3.79
CA ARG A 85 13.72 -19.92 2.60
C ARG A 85 12.89 -19.43 1.40
N LEU A 86 13.30 -18.31 0.82
CA LEU A 86 12.76 -17.82 -0.45
C LEU A 86 13.06 -18.90 -1.51
N ASN A 87 12.09 -19.77 -1.78
CA ASN A 87 12.23 -20.87 -2.77
C ASN A 87 12.47 -20.25 -4.16
N ALA A 88 13.29 -20.84 -5.03
CA ALA A 88 13.54 -20.34 -6.39
C ALA A 88 12.26 -20.06 -7.24
N GLN A 89 11.13 -20.72 -6.95
CA GLN A 89 9.82 -20.39 -7.56
C GLN A 89 9.34 -18.94 -7.27
N PHE A 90 9.90 -18.30 -6.24
CA PHE A 90 9.67 -16.94 -5.76
C PHE A 90 9.84 -15.83 -6.81
N ILE A 91 10.72 -16.03 -7.79
CA ILE A 91 11.06 -14.99 -8.77
C ILE A 91 9.87 -14.70 -9.71
N ARG A 92 8.90 -15.62 -9.81
CA ARG A 92 7.90 -15.61 -10.91
C ARG A 92 6.46 -15.24 -10.52
N LEU A 93 6.11 -15.23 -9.23
CA LEU A 93 4.72 -15.00 -8.78
C LEU A 93 4.40 -13.52 -8.58
N LEU A 94 3.13 -13.11 -8.67
CA LEU A 94 2.71 -11.79 -8.22
C LEU A 94 2.71 -11.72 -6.67
N ILE A 95 2.87 -10.51 -6.11
CA ILE A 95 2.97 -10.34 -4.65
C ILE A 95 1.77 -10.90 -3.88
N LEU A 96 0.56 -10.79 -4.44
CA LEU A 96 -0.66 -11.30 -3.82
C LEU A 96 -0.69 -12.84 -3.79
N GLU A 97 -0.26 -13.48 -4.87
CA GLU A 97 -0.14 -14.93 -4.95
C GLU A 97 0.89 -15.46 -3.94
N TRP A 98 1.95 -14.68 -3.72
CA TRP A 98 2.96 -14.99 -2.71
C TRP A 98 2.42 -14.88 -1.28
N VAL A 99 1.70 -13.80 -0.95
CA VAL A 99 1.07 -13.66 0.37
C VAL A 99 0.01 -14.73 0.59
N GLN A 100 -0.73 -15.13 -0.44
CA GLN A 100 -1.70 -16.22 -0.36
C GLN A 100 -1.02 -17.57 -0.09
N ALA A 101 0.02 -17.90 -0.85
CA ALA A 101 0.73 -19.17 -0.72
C ALA A 101 1.37 -19.32 0.67
N TYR A 102 2.12 -18.31 1.13
CA TYR A 102 2.83 -18.37 2.41
C TYR A 102 1.94 -18.08 3.61
N GLY A 103 0.97 -17.18 3.48
CA GLY A 103 0.05 -16.83 4.56
C GLY A 103 -0.89 -17.99 4.94
N LEU A 104 -1.20 -18.89 4.00
CA LEU A 104 -2.11 -20.02 4.23
C LEU A 104 -1.43 -21.38 4.38
N ASN A 105 -0.26 -21.61 3.76
CA ASN A 105 0.31 -22.96 3.61
C ASN A 105 1.74 -23.15 4.16
N TYR A 106 2.23 -22.28 5.03
CA TYR A 106 3.56 -22.45 5.63
C TYR A 106 3.46 -22.99 7.05
N GLY A 107 4.23 -24.05 7.34
CA GLY A 107 4.23 -24.78 8.62
C GLY A 107 4.53 -23.91 9.85
N SER A 108 4.67 -24.53 11.00
CA SER A 108 4.97 -23.81 12.25
C SER A 108 6.46 -23.80 12.56
N THR A 109 6.91 -22.76 13.25
CA THR A 109 8.18 -22.76 13.99
C THR A 109 8.20 -23.88 15.05
N SER A 110 9.38 -24.19 15.59
CA SER A 110 9.54 -25.13 16.73
C SER A 110 8.62 -24.77 17.90
N ASP A 111 8.36 -23.48 18.09
CA ASP A 111 7.57 -22.93 19.19
C ASP A 111 6.07 -22.85 18.86
N GLY A 112 5.64 -23.48 17.75
CA GLY A 112 4.24 -23.57 17.34
C GLY A 112 3.67 -22.33 16.65
N ILE A 113 4.48 -21.27 16.46
CA ILE A 113 4.04 -20.06 15.76
C ILE A 113 3.93 -20.37 14.26
N PRO A 114 2.76 -20.18 13.61
CA PRO A 114 2.65 -20.43 12.18
C PRO A 114 3.50 -19.43 11.40
N LEU A 115 4.37 -19.92 10.53
CA LEU A 115 5.30 -19.09 9.76
C LEU A 115 4.57 -18.13 8.82
N GLY A 116 3.37 -18.49 8.35
CA GLY A 116 2.49 -17.59 7.60
C GLY A 116 2.07 -16.34 8.40
N VAL A 117 1.98 -16.44 9.73
CA VAL A 117 1.70 -15.27 10.60
C VAL A 117 2.92 -14.38 10.69
N LEU A 118 4.10 -14.95 10.96
CA LEU A 118 5.35 -14.18 11.00
C LEU A 118 5.60 -13.46 9.68
N PHE A 119 5.38 -14.16 8.57
CA PHE A 119 5.48 -13.65 7.22
C PHE A 119 4.63 -12.39 6.99
N VAL A 120 3.33 -12.48 7.26
CA VAL A 120 2.37 -11.38 7.08
C VAL A 120 2.70 -10.21 8.02
N MET A 121 3.15 -10.50 9.24
CA MET A 121 3.54 -9.49 10.22
C MET A 121 4.84 -8.76 9.85
N ILE A 122 5.81 -9.45 9.25
CA ILE A 122 7.05 -8.86 8.74
C ILE A 122 6.76 -7.92 7.56
N ILE A 123 5.90 -8.36 6.63
CA ILE A 123 5.41 -7.51 5.54
C ILE A 123 4.79 -6.23 6.07
N TRP A 124 3.86 -6.36 7.01
CA TRP A 124 3.22 -5.21 7.62
C TRP A 124 4.23 -4.28 8.31
N GLY A 125 5.12 -4.81 9.14
CA GLY A 125 6.09 -4.03 9.91
C GLY A 125 7.08 -3.29 9.02
N LEU A 126 7.58 -3.94 7.97
CA LEU A 126 8.55 -3.36 7.05
C LEU A 126 7.92 -2.32 6.11
N SER A 127 6.71 -2.57 5.61
CA SER A 127 5.96 -1.55 4.86
C SER A 127 5.63 -0.32 5.71
N TRP A 128 5.34 -0.52 7.00
CA TRP A 128 5.14 0.59 7.93
C TRP A 128 6.44 1.35 8.21
N ALA A 129 7.56 0.66 8.43
CA ALA A 129 8.87 1.27 8.63
C ALA A 129 9.32 2.09 7.39
N ALA A 130 9.18 1.53 6.19
CA ALA A 130 9.44 2.25 4.94
C ALA A 130 8.57 3.51 4.79
N SER A 131 7.29 3.42 5.18
CA SER A 131 6.38 4.57 5.17
C SER A 131 6.82 5.69 6.12
N LYS A 132 7.45 5.35 7.26
CA LYS A 132 7.98 6.32 8.23
C LYS A 132 9.33 6.91 7.80
N ALA A 133 10.17 6.12 7.14
CA ALA A 133 11.48 6.55 6.64
C ALA A 133 11.41 7.41 5.37
N ARG A 134 10.23 7.51 4.72
CA ARG A 134 10.03 8.31 3.52
C ARG A 134 10.29 9.80 3.77
N LYS A 135 11.09 10.40 2.90
CA LYS A 135 11.22 11.86 2.79
C LYS A 135 9.99 12.40 2.07
N VAL A 136 9.05 12.96 2.83
CA VAL A 136 7.85 13.60 2.28
C VAL A 136 8.20 15.02 1.83
N VAL A 137 7.74 15.42 0.65
CA VAL A 137 7.78 16.84 0.24
C VAL A 137 7.01 17.63 1.29
N ARG A 138 7.67 18.57 1.97
CA ARG A 138 7.11 19.24 3.17
C ARG A 138 5.75 19.91 2.95
N GLU A 139 5.39 20.22 1.71
CA GLU A 139 4.04 20.42 1.20
C GLU A 139 4.22 20.60 -0.32
N PRO A 140 3.52 19.85 -1.20
CA PRO A 140 3.52 20.20 -2.61
C PRO A 140 2.90 21.60 -2.75
N PRO A 141 3.48 22.52 -3.54
CA PRO A 141 3.00 23.91 -3.63
C PRO A 141 1.51 24.02 -3.97
N TRP A 142 0.96 23.04 -4.70
CA TRP A 142 -0.45 22.98 -5.11
C TRP A 142 -1.42 22.46 -4.04
N VAL A 143 -0.92 21.96 -2.90
CA VAL A 143 -1.77 21.47 -1.78
C VAL A 143 -2.01 22.55 -0.73
N ARG A 144 -1.26 23.65 -0.79
CA ARG A 144 -1.46 24.77 0.14
C ARG A 144 -2.70 25.56 -0.27
N TRP A 145 -3.55 25.86 0.72
CA TRP A 145 -4.64 26.81 0.54
C TRP A 145 -4.08 28.16 0.07
N ILE A 146 -4.52 28.60 -1.10
CA ILE A 146 -4.29 29.96 -1.60
C ILE A 146 -5.62 30.67 -1.45
N PRO A 147 -5.73 31.68 -0.55
CA PRO A 147 -6.97 32.41 -0.37
C PRO A 147 -7.34 33.13 -1.67
N PRO A 148 -8.64 33.23 -2.00
CA PRO A 148 -9.09 34.05 -3.12
C PRO A 148 -8.77 35.54 -2.88
N GLU A 149 -8.80 36.34 -3.95
CA GLU A 149 -8.68 37.80 -3.86
C GLU A 149 -9.76 38.41 -2.93
N GLU A 150 -9.53 39.62 -2.43
CA GLU A 150 -10.54 40.32 -1.63
C GLU A 150 -11.83 40.51 -2.46
N ASN A 151 -12.98 40.18 -1.86
CA ASN A 151 -14.30 40.11 -2.51
C ASN A 151 -14.52 38.93 -3.47
N CYS A 152 -13.61 37.97 -3.52
CA CYS A 152 -13.82 36.69 -4.18
C CYS A 152 -14.08 35.57 -3.16
N PHE A 153 -14.79 34.54 -3.63
CA PHE A 153 -15.07 33.34 -2.85
C PHE A 153 -14.51 32.12 -3.56
N ALA A 154 -13.99 31.18 -2.80
CA ALA A 154 -13.54 29.89 -3.30
C ALA A 154 -14.53 28.81 -2.86
N LEU A 155 -15.12 28.11 -3.82
CA LEU A 155 -16.01 26.98 -3.61
C LEU A 155 -15.24 25.68 -3.87
N ASN A 156 -15.06 24.88 -2.83
CA ASN A 156 -14.57 23.51 -2.95
C ASN A 156 -15.76 22.57 -2.97
N THR A 157 -15.86 21.69 -3.96
CA THR A 157 -16.91 20.66 -4.03
C THR A 157 -16.30 19.28 -4.00
N ASP A 158 -16.97 18.36 -3.30
CA ASP A 158 -16.69 16.93 -3.37
C ASP A 158 -18.00 16.15 -3.56
N GLY A 159 -17.90 14.95 -4.09
CA GLY A 159 -19.05 14.13 -4.43
C GLY A 159 -18.83 12.65 -4.13
N ALA A 160 -19.90 11.98 -3.70
CA ALA A 160 -19.92 10.54 -3.47
C ALA A 160 -21.01 9.89 -4.31
N VAL A 161 -20.71 8.72 -4.86
CA VAL A 161 -21.66 7.89 -5.61
C VAL A 161 -21.76 6.50 -5.00
N LYS A 162 -22.97 5.99 -4.84
CA LYS A 162 -23.24 4.62 -4.41
C LYS A 162 -23.22 3.67 -5.61
N SER A 163 -22.97 2.39 -5.38
CA SER A 163 -23.07 1.34 -6.41
C SER A 163 -24.46 1.24 -7.05
N SER A 164 -25.50 1.73 -6.37
CA SER A 164 -26.87 1.86 -6.90
C SER A 164 -27.04 2.99 -7.92
N GLY A 165 -26.01 3.82 -8.15
CA GLY A 165 -26.06 4.97 -9.05
C GLY A 165 -26.55 6.27 -8.41
N MET A 166 -26.93 6.26 -7.13
CA MET A 166 -27.25 7.50 -6.40
C MET A 166 -25.99 8.31 -6.12
N ALA A 167 -26.00 9.60 -6.44
CA ALA A 167 -24.90 10.52 -6.16
C ALA A 167 -25.36 11.66 -5.24
N SER A 168 -24.42 12.17 -4.44
CA SER A 168 -24.58 13.36 -3.60
C SER A 168 -23.32 14.21 -3.67
N SER A 169 -23.46 15.53 -3.66
CA SER A 169 -22.33 16.45 -3.55
C SER A 169 -22.51 17.40 -2.37
N VAL A 170 -21.38 17.84 -1.81
CA VAL A 170 -21.31 18.86 -0.76
C VAL A 170 -20.23 19.86 -1.13
N GLY A 171 -20.47 21.13 -0.82
CA GLY A 171 -19.53 22.22 -1.07
C GLY A 171 -19.17 22.97 0.19
N LEU A 172 -17.96 23.52 0.22
CA LEU A 172 -17.49 24.46 1.22
C LEU A 172 -17.09 25.76 0.52
N ILE A 173 -17.73 26.86 0.90
CA ILE A 173 -17.42 28.21 0.43
C ILE A 173 -16.52 28.87 1.47
N ARG A 174 -15.45 29.52 1.02
CA ARG A 174 -14.56 30.31 1.86
C ARG A 174 -14.25 31.68 1.26
N ASP A 175 -14.17 32.71 2.11
CA ASP A 175 -13.65 34.03 1.77
C ASP A 175 -12.10 34.08 1.82
N SER A 176 -11.51 35.26 1.59
CA SER A 176 -10.06 35.49 1.66
C SER A 176 -9.45 35.27 3.06
N ARG A 177 -10.27 35.28 4.13
CA ARG A 177 -9.87 34.98 5.51
C ARG A 177 -10.02 33.50 5.85
N GLY A 178 -10.60 32.70 4.94
CA GLY A 178 -10.87 31.29 5.14
C GLY A 178 -12.14 31.00 5.94
N CYS A 179 -12.99 32.01 6.15
CA CYS A 179 -14.30 31.90 6.79
C CYS A 179 -15.37 31.43 5.81
#